data_AF-W1XES6-F1
#
_entry.id   AF-W1XES6-F1
#
_cell.length_a   1.000
_cell.length_b   1.000
_cell.length_c   1.000
_cell.angle_alpha   90.00
_cell.angle_beta   90.00
_cell.angle_gamma   90.00
#
_symmetry.space_group_name_H-M   'P 1'
#
loop_
_entity.id
_entity.type
_entity.pdbx_description
1 polymer ?
#
loop_
_entity_poly.entity_id
_entity_poly.type
_entity_poly.pdbx_seq_one_letter_code
_entity_poly.pdbx_strand_id
1 'polypeptide(L)'
;MDNAVDRHVFYISDGTAITAEVLGHAVMSQFPVTISSITLPFVENESRARAVKDQIDAIYHQTGVRPLVFYSIVLPEIRAIILQS
;
A
#
# COMPACT_ATOMS: atom_id res chain seq x y z
N MET A 1 -4.88 -21.72 18.56
CA MET A 1 -4.20 -21.46 17.28
C MET A 1 -4.29 -19.97 17.09
N ASP A 2 -3.18 -19.25 17.23
CA ASP A 2 -3.17 -17.79 17.15
C ASP A 2 -3.74 -17.39 15.78
N ASN A 3 -4.86 -16.68 15.80
CA ASN A 3 -5.49 -16.15 14.60
C ASN A 3 -4.63 -14.95 14.14
N ALA A 4 -3.47 -15.24 13.55
CA ALA A 4 -2.59 -14.21 13.01
C ALA A 4 -3.41 -13.39 12.00
N VAL A 5 -3.61 -12.12 12.32
CA VAL A 5 -4.35 -11.21 11.45
C VAL A 5 -3.56 -11.05 10.16
N ASP A 6 -4.12 -11.44 9.03
CA ASP A 6 -3.50 -11.23 7.73
C ASP A 6 -3.68 -9.77 7.30
N ARG A 7 -2.57 -9.11 6.95
CA ARG A 7 -2.53 -7.68 6.61
C ARG A 7 -1.96 -7.53 5.22
N HIS A 8 -2.80 -7.06 4.31
CA HIS A 8 -2.34 -6.57 3.01
C HIS A 8 -1.66 -5.21 3.16
N VAL A 9 -0.44 -5.10 2.64
CA VAL A 9 0.38 -3.88 2.74
C VAL A 9 0.83 -3.46 1.35
N PHE A 10 0.57 -2.21 0.99
CA PHE A 10 1.00 -1.63 -0.27
C PHE A 10 2.16 -0.65 -0.03
N TYR A 11 3.24 -0.80 -0.78
CA TYR A 11 4.37 0.12 -0.82
C TYR A 11 4.33 0.90 -2.14
N ILE A 12 3.99 2.18 -2.11
CA ILE A 12 3.71 2.97 -3.32
C ILE A 12 4.72 4.12 -3.45
N SER A 13 5.27 4.34 -4.64
CA SER A 13 6.10 5.52 -4.87
C SER A 13 6.05 6.02 -6.30
N ASP A 14 6.25 7.32 -6.47
CA ASP A 14 6.56 7.94 -7.76
C ASP A 14 7.99 7.63 -8.24
N GLY A 15 8.88 7.17 -7.35
CA GLY A 15 10.20 6.62 -7.67
C GLY A 15 10.24 5.08 -7.58
N THR A 16 11.30 4.53 -6.98
CA THR A 16 11.55 3.08 -6.93
C THR A 16 10.81 2.32 -5.83
N ALA A 17 10.11 3.01 -4.93
CA ALA A 17 9.44 2.46 -3.74
C ALA A 17 10.35 1.86 -2.64
N ILE A 18 11.68 1.85 -2.82
CA ILE A 18 12.63 1.34 -1.81
C ILE A 18 12.44 2.02 -0.45
N THR A 19 12.25 3.33 -0.42
CA THR A 19 12.03 4.08 0.84
C THR A 19 10.74 3.64 1.54
N ALA A 20 9.64 3.48 0.79
CA ALA A 20 8.35 3.06 1.34
C ALA A 20 8.41 1.61 1.85
N GLU A 21 9.10 0.73 1.13
CA GLU A 21 9.27 -0.67 1.49
C GLU A 21 10.14 -0.84 2.74
N VAL A 22 11.31 -0.20 2.80
CA VAL A 22 12.21 -0.30 3.96
C VAL A 22 11.53 0.22 5.22
N LEU A 23 10.88 1.40 5.15
CA LEU A 23 10.20 1.99 6.29
C LEU A 23 9.00 1.13 6.72
N GLY A 24 8.19 0.70 5.76
CA GLY A 24 7.02 -0.11 6.07
C GLY A 24 7.37 -1.49 6.60
N HIS A 25 8.39 -2.16 6.06
CA HIS A 25 8.90 -3.42 6.60
C HIS A 25 9.40 -3.25 8.03
N ALA A 26 10.18 -2.19 8.31
CA ALA A 26 10.65 -1.88 9.66
C ALA A 26 9.49 -1.69 10.65
N VAL A 27 8.46 -0.91 10.28
CA VAL A 27 7.27 -0.70 11.12
C VAL A 27 6.51 -2.01 11.34
N MET A 28 6.24 -2.75 10.26
CA MET A 28 5.41 -3.95 10.34
C MET A 28 6.09 -5.10 11.10
N SER A 29 7.43 -5.16 11.11
CA SER A 29 8.20 -6.12 11.91
C SER A 29 7.95 -6.02 13.42
N GLN A 30 7.40 -4.91 13.90
CA GLN A 30 7.09 -4.70 15.32
C GLN A 30 5.78 -5.37 15.75
N PHE A 31 5.04 -5.96 14.82
CA PHE A 31 3.72 -6.54 15.08
C PHE A 31 3.71 -8.04 14.74
N PRO A 32 3.10 -8.89 15.58
CA PRO A 32 2.97 -10.32 15.32
C PRO A 32 1.80 -10.61 14.37
N VAL A 33 1.90 -10.13 13.12
CA VAL A 33 0.88 -10.28 12.06
C VAL A 33 1.47 -10.95 10.82
N THR A 34 0.62 -11.64 10.06
CA THR A 34 1.01 -12.12 8.73
C THR A 34 0.86 -10.98 7.75
N ILE A 35 1.86 -10.80 6.88
CA ILE A 35 1.93 -9.67 5.95
C ILE A 35 1.94 -10.20 4.53
N SER A 36 0.98 -9.74 3.72
CA SER A 36 0.96 -9.93 2.28
C SER A 36 1.23 -8.58 1.60
N SER A 37 2.45 -8.38 1.12
CA SER A 37 2.87 -7.07 0.61
C SER A 37 2.93 -6.98 -0.92
N ILE A 38 2.61 -5.80 -1.45
CA ILE A 38 2.70 -5.45 -2.87
C ILE A 38 3.50 -4.15 -3.02
N THR A 39 4.56 -4.17 -3.82
CA THR A 39 5.38 -2.99 -4.12
C THR A 39 5.04 -2.43 -5.51
N LEU A 40 4.77 -1.13 -5.58
CA LEU A 40 4.31 -0.41 -6.75
C LEU A 40 5.20 0.82 -6.99
N PRO A 41 6.29 0.67 -7.75
CA PRO A 41 7.16 1.78 -8.12
C PRO A 41 6.57 2.59 -9.29
N PHE A 42 7.12 3.77 -9.54
CA PHE A 42 6.87 4.65 -10.69
C PHE A 42 5.39 5.04 -10.90
N VAL A 43 4.67 5.30 -9.81
CA VAL A 43 3.30 5.83 -9.84
C VAL A 43 3.33 7.34 -10.07
N GLU A 44 3.65 7.72 -11.30
CA GLU A 44 3.96 9.11 -11.68
C GLU A 44 2.81 9.84 -12.39
N ASN A 45 1.72 9.13 -12.70
CA ASN A 45 0.58 9.71 -13.40
C ASN A 45 -0.75 9.23 -12.82
N GLU A 46 -1.79 10.02 -13.04
CA GLU A 46 -3.10 9.77 -12.43
C GLU A 46 -3.73 8.45 -12.90
N SER A 47 -3.48 8.03 -14.14
CA SER A 47 -4.01 6.77 -14.66
C SER A 47 -3.46 5.59 -13.87
N ARG A 48 -2.16 5.60 -13.57
CA ARG A 48 -1.52 4.58 -12.75
C ARG A 48 -1.98 4.67 -11.30
N ALA A 49 -2.12 5.88 -10.76
CA ALA A 49 -2.65 6.09 -9.41
C ALA A 49 -4.06 5.49 -9.24
N ARG A 50 -4.94 5.72 -10.23
CA ARG A 50 -6.29 5.13 -10.26
C ARG A 50 -6.26 3.61 -10.32
N ALA A 51 -5.45 3.03 -11.20
CA ALA A 51 -5.29 1.58 -11.27
C ALA A 51 -4.78 0.96 -9.95
N VAL A 52 -3.89 1.67 -9.25
CA VAL A 52 -3.43 1.24 -7.92
C VAL A 52 -4.55 1.35 -6.88
N LYS A 53 -5.34 2.43 -6.92
CA LYS A 53 -6.51 2.58 -6.04
C LYS A 53 -7.51 1.45 -6.25
N ASP A 54 -7.81 1.11 -7.51
CA ASP A 54 -8.72 0.01 -7.85
C ASP A 54 -8.21 -1.34 -7.29
N GLN A 55 -6.89 -1.58 -7.29
CA GLN A 55 -6.30 -2.77 -6.66
C GLN A 55 -6.48 -2.77 -5.14
N ILE A 56 -6.24 -1.64 -4.48
CA ILE A 56 -6.44 -1.51 -3.02
C ILE A 56 -7.91 -1.79 -2.67
N ASP A 57 -8.83 -1.21 -3.43
CA ASP A 57 -10.26 -1.39 -3.22
C ASP A 57 -10.68 -2.83 -3.48
N ALA A 58 -10.19 -3.45 -4.55
CA ALA A 58 -10.49 -4.85 -4.85
C ALA A 58 -10.09 -5.78 -3.70
N ILE A 59 -8.91 -5.58 -3.10
CA ILE A 59 -8.47 -6.36 -1.92
C ILE A 59 -9.38 -6.11 -0.73
N TYR A 60 -9.77 -4.85 -0.49
CA TYR A 60 -10.72 -4.54 0.59
C TYR A 60 -12.07 -5.24 0.37
N HIS A 61 -12.61 -5.23 -0.85
CA HIS A 61 -13.88 -5.85 -1.17
C HIS A 61 -13.84 -7.38 -1.05
N GLN A 62 -12.70 -8.01 -1.37
CA GLN A 62 -12.52 -9.46 -1.29
C GLN A 62 -12.30 -9.96 0.13
N THR A 63 -11.55 -9.21 0.94
CA THR A 63 -11.12 -9.66 2.28
C THR A 63 -11.96 -9.07 3.41
N GLY A 64 -12.65 -7.95 3.17
CA GLY A 64 -13.31 -7.15 4.21
C GLY A 64 -12.33 -6.43 5.15
N VAL A 65 -11.02 -6.55 4.93
CA VAL A 65 -9.97 -5.96 5.77
C VAL A 65 -9.30 -4.83 5.01
N ARG A 66 -9.30 -3.63 5.59
CA ARG A 66 -8.72 -2.45 4.94
C ARG A 66 -7.19 -2.62 4.81
N PRO A 67 -6.63 -2.55 3.58
CA PRO A 67 -5.18 -2.63 3.39
C PRO A 67 -4.45 -1.45 4.01
N LEU A 68 -3.20 -1.67 4.41
CA LEU A 68 -2.28 -0.62 4.83
C LEU A 68 -1.53 -0.10 3.62
N VAL A 69 -1.28 1.21 3.57
CA VAL A 69 -0.56 1.86 2.48
C VAL A 69 0.57 2.69 3.06
N PHE A 70 1.80 2.31 2.73
CA PHE A 70 2.99 3.14 2.92
C PHE A 70 3.33 3.77 1.58
N TYR A 71 3.48 5.08 1.54
CA TYR A 71 3.77 5.77 0.30
C TYR A 71 4.89 6.81 0.42
N SER A 72 5.62 6.99 -0.68
CA SER A 72 6.55 8.08 -0.90
C SER A 72 6.20 8.71 -2.25
N ILE A 73 5.29 9.69 -2.21
CA ILE A 73 4.72 10.36 -3.39
C ILE A 73 4.80 11.87 -3.13
N VAL A 74 5.45 12.60 -4.03
CA VAL A 74 5.63 14.06 -3.95
C VAL A 74 4.47 14.78 -4.62
N LEU A 75 4.00 14.27 -5.77
CA LEU A 75 2.95 14.88 -6.58
C LEU A 75 1.59 14.91 -5.84
N PRO A 76 1.01 16.09 -5.55
CA PRO A 76 -0.22 16.20 -4.77
C PRO A 76 -1.44 15.51 -5.40
N GLU A 77 -1.58 15.58 -6.72
CA GLU A 77 -2.68 14.98 -7.49
C GLU A 77 -2.67 13.45 -7.41
N ILE A 78 -1.48 12.84 -7.48
CA ILE A 78 -1.30 11.40 -7.32
C ILE A 78 -1.63 10.99 -5.89
N ARG A 79 -1.10 11.71 -4.91
CA ARG A 79 -1.36 11.45 -3.49
C ARG A 79 -2.84 11.55 -3.15
N ALA A 80 -3.56 12.52 -3.72
CA ALA A 80 -4.99 12.70 -3.48
C ALA A 80 -5.81 11.49 -3.94
N ILE A 81 -5.47 10.91 -5.09
CA ILE A 81 -6.11 9.69 -5.61
C ILE A 81 -5.89 8.50 -4.67
N ILE A 82 -4.66 8.30 -4.19
CA ILE A 82 -4.31 7.17 -3.31
C ILE A 82 -4.99 7.28 -1.93
N LEU A 83 -5.16 8.50 -1.40
CA LEU A 83 -5.75 8.73 -0.07
C LEU A 83 -7.28 8.78 -0.04
N GLN A 84 -7.94 8.78 -1.20
CA GLN A 84 -9.39 8.76 -1.28
C GLN A 84 -9.95 7.49 -0.60
N SER A 85 -11.04 7.60 0.16
CA SER A 85 -11.71 6.45 0.81
C SER A 85 -12.90 5.98 0.01
#